data_AF-A0A2A4UCC5-F1
#
_entry.id   AF-A0A2A4UCC5-F1
#
_cell.length_a   1.000
_cell.length_b   1.000
_cell.length_c   1.000
_cell.angle_alpha   90.00
_cell.angle_beta   90.00
_cell.angle_gamma   90.00
#
_symmetry.space_group_name_H-M   'P 1'
#
loop_
_entity.id
_entity.type
_entity.pdbx_description
1 polymer ?
#
loop_
_entity_poly.entity_id
_entity_poly.type
_entity_poly.pdbx_seq_one_letter_code
_entity_poly.pdbx_strand_id
1 'polypeptide(L)'
;DAKSFPRTIGRHDFTLGGIKGNRAVLPYQQWMFQRPLRFYQSLSEANKGLIDPLLEKLGGLSGLQSDIPLPLDYTGHKLVVAPS
;
A
#
# COMPACT_ATOMS: atom_id res chain seq x y z
N ASP A 1 19.64 -15.22 -10.93
CA ASP A 1 19.60 -13.75 -10.74
C ASP A 1 18.19 -13.28 -10.43
N ALA A 2 17.96 -12.82 -9.19
CA ALA A 2 16.65 -12.30 -8.80
C ALA A 2 16.34 -11.05 -9.64
N LYS A 3 15.34 -11.14 -10.53
CA LYS A 3 14.85 -10.02 -11.35
C LYS A 3 14.59 -8.82 -10.45
N SER A 4 15.39 -7.77 -10.60
CA SER A 4 15.21 -6.53 -9.84
C SER A 4 13.89 -5.86 -10.23
N PHE A 5 13.09 -5.45 -9.25
CA PHE A 5 11.90 -4.64 -9.53
C PHE A 5 12.32 -3.28 -10.10
N PRO A 6 11.70 -2.81 -11.20
CA PRO A 6 11.92 -1.46 -11.69
C PRO A 6 11.46 -0.44 -10.63
N ARG A 7 12.19 0.67 -10.49
CA ARG A 7 11.85 1.72 -9.51
C ARG A 7 10.53 2.44 -9.82
N THR A 8 10.23 2.58 -11.11
CA THR A 8 9.00 3.18 -11.62
C THR A 8 8.39 2.23 -12.63
N ILE A 9 7.11 1.89 -12.47
CA ILE A 9 6.37 0.98 -13.37
C ILE A 9 5.42 1.71 -14.31
N GLY A 10 5.30 3.03 -14.17
CA GLY A 10 4.44 3.84 -15.01
C GLY A 10 4.24 5.23 -14.45
N ARG A 11 3.33 5.97 -15.07
CA ARG A 11 2.90 7.28 -14.63
C ARG A 11 1.37 7.34 -14.64
N HIS A 12 0.80 8.08 -13.72
CA HIS A 12 -0.65 8.23 -13.57
C HIS A 12 -1.00 9.72 -13.51
N ASP A 13 -1.88 10.14 -14.40
CA ASP A 13 -2.47 11.47 -14.37
C ASP A 13 -3.52 11.54 -13.26
N PHE A 14 -3.57 12.65 -12.55
CA PHE A 14 -4.56 12.90 -11.51
C PHE A 14 -5.03 14.35 -11.54
N THR A 15 -6.18 14.61 -10.94
CA THR A 15 -6.69 15.96 -10.69
C THR A 15 -6.96 16.12 -9.20
N LEU A 16 -6.43 17.17 -8.59
CA LEU A 16 -6.65 17.50 -7.18
C LEU A 16 -6.93 18.99 -7.06
N GLY A 17 -8.08 19.36 -6.46
CA GLY A 17 -8.48 20.77 -6.34
C GLY A 17 -8.58 21.50 -7.69
N GLY A 18 -8.95 20.79 -8.77
CA GLY A 18 -9.00 21.35 -10.13
C GLY A 18 -7.66 21.43 -10.86
N ILE A 19 -6.54 21.14 -10.19
CA ILE A 19 -5.21 21.14 -10.78
C ILE A 19 -4.88 19.75 -11.32
N LYS A 20 -4.45 19.69 -12.58
CA LYS A 20 -3.95 18.47 -13.21
C LYS A 20 -2.49 18.25 -12.88
N GLY A 21 -2.13 17.00 -12.59
CA GLY A 21 -0.75 16.59 -12.34
C GLY A 21 -0.50 15.18 -12.83
N ASN A 22 0.77 14.79 -12.83
CA ASN A 22 1.18 13.45 -13.22
C ASN A 22 2.19 12.92 -12.20
N ARG A 23 1.94 11.72 -11.68
CA ARG A 23 2.80 11.07 -10.67
C ARG A 23 3.41 9.78 -11.22
N ALA A 24 4.66 9.51 -10.82
CA ALA A 24 5.26 8.20 -11.03
C ALA A 24 4.57 7.15 -10.15
N VAL A 25 4.37 5.94 -10.69
CA VAL A 25 3.87 4.78 -9.96
C VAL A 25 5.07 3.96 -9.50
N LEU A 26 5.24 3.84 -8.19
CA LEU A 26 6.43 3.26 -7.57
C LEU A 26 6.05 1.97 -6.83
N PRO A 27 6.61 0.80 -7.17
CA PRO A 27 6.38 -0.44 -6.40
C PRO A 27 6.73 -0.30 -4.91
N TYR A 28 7.63 0.63 -4.58
CA TYR A 28 7.98 0.98 -3.20
C TYR A 28 6.77 1.40 -2.34
N GLN A 29 5.75 2.01 -2.95
CA GLN A 29 4.53 2.41 -2.24
C GLN A 29 3.77 1.20 -1.68
N GLN A 30 3.79 0.05 -2.37
CA GLN A 30 3.20 -1.18 -1.86
C GLN A 30 3.95 -1.67 -0.61
N TRP A 31 5.28 -1.70 -0.65
CA TRP A 31 6.10 -2.08 0.52
C TRP A 31 5.81 -1.19 1.74
N MET A 32 5.63 0.12 1.53
CA MET A 32 5.23 1.04 2.59
C MET A 32 3.82 0.74 3.11
N PHE A 33 2.86 0.52 2.21
CA PHE A 33 1.45 0.28 2.53
C PHE A 33 1.21 -1.04 3.29
N GLN A 34 2.06 -2.04 3.08
CA GLN A 34 2.00 -3.31 3.82
C GLN A 34 2.02 -3.14 5.34
N ARG A 35 2.65 -2.09 5.89
CA ARG A 35 2.76 -1.88 7.34
C ARG A 35 1.43 -1.52 8.00
N PRO A 36 0.74 -0.42 7.61
CA PRO A 36 -0.57 -0.12 8.17
C PRO A 36 -1.59 -1.20 7.83
N LEU A 37 -1.51 -1.82 6.64
CA LEU A 37 -2.39 -2.92 6.25
C LEU A 37 -2.28 -4.11 7.21
N ARG A 38 -1.07 -4.62 7.43
CA ARG A 38 -0.83 -5.77 8.32
C ARG A 38 -1.18 -5.45 9.77
N PHE A 39 -0.86 -4.24 10.24
CA PHE A 39 -1.25 -3.81 11.59
C PHE A 39 -2.77 -3.84 11.75
N TYR A 40 -3.50 -3.19 10.84
CA TYR A 40 -4.97 -3.20 10.83
C TYR A 40 -5.54 -4.62 10.80
N GLN A 41 -5.02 -5.48 9.92
CA GLN A 41 -5.49 -6.86 9.77
C GLN A 41 -5.21 -7.72 11.00
N SER A 42 -4.16 -7.40 11.78
CA SER A 42 -3.85 -8.08 13.05
C SER A 42 -4.73 -7.67 14.23
N LEU A 43 -5.53 -6.59 14.10
CA LEU A 43 -6.40 -6.15 15.17
C LEU A 43 -7.51 -7.18 15.44
N SER A 44 -7.88 -7.30 16.71
CA SER A 44 -9.07 -8.05 17.11
C SER A 44 -10.33 -7.39 16.55
N GLU A 45 -11.41 -8.17 16.41
CA GLU A 45 -12.70 -7.64 15.97
C GLU A 45 -13.24 -6.53 16.88
N ALA A 46 -12.97 -6.62 18.19
CA ALA A 46 -13.29 -5.55 19.13
C ALA A 46 -12.57 -4.24 18.80
N ASN A 47 -11.28 -4.30 18.45
CA ASN A 47 -10.50 -3.12 18.08
C ASN A 47 -10.89 -2.58 16.69
N LYS A 48 -11.19 -3.46 15.73
CA LYS A 48 -11.72 -3.07 14.41
C LYS A 48 -13.05 -2.33 14.55
N GLY A 49 -13.96 -2.83 15.37
CA GLY A 49 -15.24 -2.17 15.63
C GLY A 49 -15.14 -0.74 16.15
N LEU A 50 -14.03 -0.37 16.80
CA LEU A 50 -13.76 1.00 17.24
C LEU A 50 -13.24 1.93 16.12
N ILE A 51 -12.52 1.38 15.14
CA ILE A 51 -11.82 2.17 14.11
C ILE A 51 -12.53 2.17 12.75
N ASP A 52 -13.27 1.11 12.43
CA ASP A 52 -13.92 0.93 11.13
C ASP A 52 -14.85 2.11 10.81
N PRO A 53 -15.69 2.62 11.73
CA PRO A 53 -16.55 3.77 11.43
C PRO A 53 -15.78 5.03 11.00
N LEU A 54 -14.59 5.26 11.58
CA LEU A 54 -13.73 6.38 11.22
C LEU A 54 -13.11 6.15 9.84
N LEU A 55 -12.61 4.94 9.57
CA LEU A 55 -12.03 4.57 8.28
C LEU A 55 -13.06 4.63 7.15
N GLU A 56 -14.30 4.24 7.43
CA GLU A 56 -15.42 4.29 6.48
C GLU A 56 -15.78 5.74 6.13
N LYS A 57 -15.88 6.61 7.14
CA LYS A 57 -16.09 8.05 6.95
C LYS A 57 -14.98 8.72 6.12
N LEU A 58 -13.74 8.26 6.28
CA LEU A 58 -12.58 8.75 5.52
C LEU A 58 -12.41 8.08 4.15
N GLY A 59 -13.23 7.06 3.82
CA GLY A 59 -13.10 6.27 2.60
C GLY A 59 -11.86 5.37 2.54
N GLY A 60 -11.22 5.10 3.68
CA GLY A 60 -9.98 4.32 3.78
C GLY A 60 -10.19 2.84 4.10
N LEU A 61 -11.39 2.44 4.55
CA LEU A 61 -11.67 1.09 5.03
C LEU A 61 -11.39 0.01 3.97
N SER A 62 -11.90 0.20 2.75
CA SER A 62 -11.71 -0.75 1.65
C SER A 62 -10.23 -0.96 1.29
N GLY A 63 -9.43 0.10 1.38
CA GLY A 63 -7.98 0.00 1.20
C GLY A 63 -7.33 -0.96 2.20
N LEU A 64 -7.70 -0.86 3.48
CA LEU A 64 -7.15 -1.71 4.55
C LEU A 64 -7.72 -3.15 4.56
N GLN A 65 -8.69 -3.45 3.69
CA GLN A 65 -9.17 -4.81 3.44
C GLN A 65 -8.48 -5.47 2.23
N SER A 66 -7.52 -4.78 1.60
CA SER A 66 -6.83 -5.30 0.42
C SER A 66 -6.00 -6.54 0.74
N ASP A 67 -5.96 -7.46 -0.23
CA ASP A 67 -4.99 -8.56 -0.26
C ASP A 67 -3.73 -8.13 -1.03
N ILE A 68 -2.55 -8.56 -0.56
CA ILE A 68 -1.27 -8.30 -1.22
C ILE A 68 -0.69 -9.65 -1.65
N PRO A 69 -0.94 -10.08 -2.91
CA PRO A 69 -0.60 -11.44 -3.35
C PRO A 69 0.90 -11.66 -3.51
N LEU A 70 1.68 -10.58 -3.65
CA LEU A 70 3.14 -10.63 -3.70
C LEU A 70 3.72 -9.65 -2.67
N PRO A 71 3.87 -10.07 -1.41
CA PRO A 71 4.46 -9.21 -0.40
C PRO A 71 5.92 -8.88 -0.75
N LEU A 72 6.31 -7.65 -0.52
CA LEU A 72 7.66 -7.14 -0.79
C LEU A 72 8.43 -6.95 0.51
N ASP A 73 9.76 -7.02 0.41
CA ASP A 73 10.72 -6.57 1.42
C ASP A 73 11.70 -5.56 0.79
N TYR A 74 12.45 -4.84 1.62
CA TYR A 74 13.37 -3.79 1.19
C TYR A 74 14.76 -3.95 1.82
N THR A 75 15.65 -4.57 1.05
CA THR A 75 16.99 -4.97 1.51
C THR A 75 18.05 -4.34 0.63
N GLY A 76 19.06 -3.71 1.23
CA GLY A 76 20.16 -3.08 0.47
C GLY A 76 19.68 -2.02 -0.52
N HIS A 77 18.67 -1.23 -0.15
CA HIS A 77 18.04 -0.20 -0.99
C HIS A 77 17.35 -0.72 -2.26
N LYS A 78 16.92 -1.99 -2.25
CA LYS A 78 16.22 -2.64 -3.36
C LYS A 78 14.99 -3.35 -2.84
N LEU A 79 13.92 -3.31 -3.63
CA LEU A 79 12.76 -4.16 -3.39
C LEU A 79 13.10 -5.59 -3.77
N VAL A 80 12.68 -6.52 -2.93
CA VAL A 80 12.75 -7.96 -3.16
C VAL A 80 11.40 -8.58 -2.81
N VAL A 81 11.14 -9.80 -3.27
CA VAL A 81 9.99 -10.57 -2.78
C VAL A 81 10.25 -10.91 -1.32
N ALA A 82 9.27 -10.69 -0.45
CA ALA A 82 9.39 -11.06 0.96
C ALA A 82 9.50 -12.59 1.08
N PRO A 83 10.26 -13.11 2.05
CA PRO A 83 10.27 -14.54 2.34
C PRO A 83 8.86 -15.02 2.69
N SER A 84 8.54 -16.24 2.25
CA SER A 84 7.29 -16.96 2.60
C SER A 84 7.23 -17.27 4.08
#